data_AF-A0A7C1S4F7-F1
#
_entry.id   AF-A0A7C1S4F7-F1
#
_cell.length_a   1.000
_cell.length_b   1.000
_cell.length_c   1.000
_cell.angle_alpha   90.00
_cell.angle_beta   90.00
_cell.angle_gamma   90.00
#
_symmetry.space_group_name_H-M   'P 1'
#
loop_
_entity.id
_entity.type
_entity.pdbx_description
1 polymer ?
#
loop_
_entity_poly.entity_id
_entity_poly.type
_entity_poly.pdbx_seq_one_letter_code
_entity_poly.pdbx_strand_id
1 'polypeptide(L)'
;MSRITILIVLLFFSGAFLFAQTPEKMSYQAVVRYNDNSLVMEANVGLKILIRKANPDGTIMFEETHDVLTNRNGLASIEIGTGSSAGSGFGSIDWSQGPYFIETRIDPNGGSNYSVRGTSEILSVPYALQAKTANILNGTIIESQISNLDHYSDMDINGEEVAFSGWDKDASNDFSGNYTDLEEIPSLYTTVQVDSILLANRTEAKNYIQSLSLEDKKLIISGGNSISLESWDADDSDDFSGDYNALFNIPKLYTKDQVDSLLVVNAGGEGIIQNLELNDNELQISGGNSITFENWDSNVNDDFDGEYASLKNMPEIYTKSEIDSIRTALVDSLSSLFYKKSNIIPLTSSRSIGQSDIGNTIACTASSTLTLTKNFNQMEVGDIINLEAHNGADLTVKAVSGVKINYVEGFDAKFDSDPGTVHFGLLRKQGENEYIISGQ
;
A
#
# COMPACT_ATOMS: atom_id res chain seq x y z
N MET A 1 5.00 6.28 34.72
CA MET A 1 5.64 5.14 34.03
C MET A 1 5.07 3.85 34.60
N SER A 2 4.62 2.91 33.76
CA SER A 2 4.08 1.64 34.25
C SER A 2 5.23 0.79 34.82
N ARG A 3 4.94 -0.08 35.80
CA ARG A 3 5.94 -0.97 36.40
C ARG A 3 6.62 -1.89 35.36
N ILE A 4 5.98 -2.10 34.22
CA ILE A 4 6.48 -2.88 33.09
C ILE A 4 7.59 -2.12 32.34
N THR A 5 7.45 -0.80 32.18
CA THR A 5 8.47 0.02 31.50
C THR A 5 9.79 0.02 32.28
N ILE A 6 9.75 0.00 33.61
CA ILE A 6 10.95 -0.05 34.46
C ILE A 6 11.65 -1.41 34.34
N LEU A 7 10.90 -2.50 34.25
CA LEU A 7 11.46 -3.85 34.12
C LEU A 7 12.17 -4.04 32.76
N ILE A 8 11.59 -3.51 31.68
CA ILE A 8 12.16 -3.60 30.33
C ILE A 8 13.44 -2.76 30.21
N VAL A 9 13.48 -1.56 30.81
CA VAL A 9 14.68 -0.72 30.86
C VAL A 9 15.80 -1.37 31.68
N LEU A 10 15.47 -2.05 32.80
CA LEU A 10 16.47 -2.78 33.58
C LEU A 10 17.04 -3.99 32.83
N LEU A 11 16.21 -4.69 32.05
CA LEU A 11 16.64 -5.87 31.27
C LEU A 11 17.56 -5.48 30.09
N PHE A 12 17.33 -4.32 29.49
CA PHE A 12 18.19 -3.79 28.42
C PHE A 12 19.57 -3.31 28.93
N PHE A 13 19.66 -2.87 30.20
CA PHE A 13 20.94 -2.37 30.76
C PHE A 13 21.88 -3.48 31.27
N SER A 14 21.40 -4.72 31.44
CA SER A 14 22.22 -5.83 31.96
C SER A 14 23.15 -6.49 30.92
N GLY A 15 23.03 -6.15 29.63
CA GLY A 15 23.80 -6.79 28.54
C GLY A 15 25.12 -6.11 28.14
N ALA A 16 25.44 -4.92 28.67
CA ALA A 16 26.38 -4.01 27.99
C ALA A 16 27.85 -4.05 28.43
N PHE A 17 28.30 -4.88 29.38
CA PHE A 17 29.67 -4.78 29.89
C PHE A 17 30.35 -6.11 30.21
N LEU A 18 30.65 -6.91 29.18
CA LEU A 18 31.64 -7.98 29.27
C LEU A 18 32.84 -7.63 28.38
N PHE A 19 33.76 -6.81 28.90
CA PHE A 19 35.07 -6.65 28.29
C PHE A 19 35.96 -7.83 28.71
N ALA A 20 36.15 -8.79 27.82
CA ALA A 20 37.18 -9.81 27.99
C ALA A 20 38.56 -9.20 27.70
N GLN A 21 39.11 -8.43 28.63
CA GLN A 21 40.48 -7.93 28.49
C GLN A 21 41.46 -9.06 28.82
N THR A 22 42.40 -9.32 27.92
CA THR A 22 43.52 -10.22 28.20
C THR A 22 44.28 -9.68 29.41
N PRO A 23 44.60 -10.49 30.43
CA PRO A 23 45.34 -10.01 31.59
C PRO A 23 46.67 -9.37 31.17
N GLU A 24 46.89 -8.11 31.55
CA GLU A 24 48.15 -7.38 31.30
C GLU A 24 49.24 -7.74 32.31
N LYS A 25 49.49 -9.06 32.48
CA LYS A 25 50.52 -9.58 33.40
C LYS A 25 51.06 -10.92 32.94
N MET A 26 52.29 -11.24 33.34
CA MET A 26 52.93 -12.53 33.03
C MET A 26 53.58 -13.17 34.27
N SER A 27 53.49 -14.49 34.42
CA SER A 27 54.15 -15.18 35.54
C SER A 27 55.66 -15.23 35.35
N TYR A 28 56.41 -15.03 36.43
CA TYR A 28 57.87 -15.15 36.46
C TYR A 28 58.34 -15.84 37.73
N GLN A 29 59.35 -16.72 37.57
CA GLN A 29 59.94 -17.47 38.67
C GLN A 29 61.46 -17.48 38.55
N ALA A 30 62.14 -17.30 39.68
CA ALA A 30 63.60 -17.34 39.75
C ALA A 30 64.05 -18.03 41.04
N VAL A 31 65.14 -18.78 40.97
CA VAL A 31 65.80 -19.35 42.15
C VAL A 31 66.95 -18.43 42.55
N VAL A 32 66.88 -17.87 43.76
CA VAL A 32 67.85 -16.90 44.27
C VAL A 32 68.94 -17.62 45.07
N ARG A 33 70.19 -17.28 44.77
CA ARG A 33 71.38 -17.82 45.44
C ARG A 33 72.32 -16.70 45.88
N TYR A 34 73.06 -16.93 46.95
CA TYR A 34 74.19 -16.10 47.36
C TYR A 34 75.42 -16.38 46.47
N ASN A 35 76.46 -15.56 46.59
CA ASN A 35 77.71 -15.70 45.82
C ASN A 35 78.47 -17.03 46.10
N ASP A 36 78.22 -17.65 47.25
CA ASP A 36 78.73 -18.98 47.60
C ASP A 36 77.88 -20.13 47.04
N ASN A 37 76.89 -19.81 46.20
CA ASN A 37 75.93 -20.72 45.58
C ASN A 37 74.92 -21.37 46.54
N SER A 38 74.86 -20.94 47.81
CA SER A 38 73.81 -21.35 48.75
C SER A 38 72.45 -20.70 48.43
N LEU A 39 71.35 -21.37 48.76
CA LEU A 39 69.99 -20.88 48.49
C LEU A 39 69.60 -19.77 49.47
N VAL A 40 68.97 -18.70 48.97
CA VAL A 40 68.31 -17.69 49.80
C VAL A 40 66.93 -18.22 50.18
N MET A 41 66.83 -18.98 51.26
CA MET A 41 65.59 -19.68 51.67
C MET A 41 64.79 -18.87 52.69
N GLU A 42 63.46 -18.84 52.54
CA GLU A 42 62.52 -18.26 53.53
C GLU A 42 62.88 -16.82 53.94
N ALA A 43 63.39 -16.02 53.00
CA ALA A 43 63.88 -14.67 53.23
C ALA A 43 63.28 -13.66 52.24
N ASN A 44 63.13 -12.41 52.68
CA ASN A 44 62.63 -11.34 51.82
C ASN A 44 63.75 -10.85 50.90
N VAL A 45 63.48 -10.85 49.60
CA VAL A 45 64.41 -10.38 48.56
C VAL A 45 63.79 -9.24 47.78
N GLY A 46 64.62 -8.27 47.40
CA GLY A 46 64.21 -7.19 46.50
C GLY A 46 64.42 -7.62 45.06
N LEU A 47 63.38 -7.57 44.24
CA LEU A 47 63.44 -7.84 42.80
C LEU A 47 63.17 -6.58 42.02
N LYS A 48 63.93 -6.38 40.93
CA LYS A 48 63.64 -5.39 39.91
C LYS A 48 63.64 -6.05 38.54
N ILE A 49 62.55 -5.86 37.82
CA ILE A 49 62.35 -6.39 36.47
C ILE A 49 62.43 -5.23 35.49
N LEU A 50 63.21 -5.40 34.43
CA LEU A 50 63.23 -4.50 33.29
C LEU A 50 62.94 -5.28 32.01
N ILE A 51 62.12 -4.71 31.13
CA ILE A 51 61.94 -5.23 29.77
C ILE A 51 62.69 -4.31 28.81
N ARG A 52 63.59 -4.90 28.02
CA ARG A 52 64.43 -4.19 27.04
C ARG A 52 64.07 -4.59 25.62
N LYS A 53 64.15 -3.64 24.69
CA LYS A 53 63.89 -3.86 23.26
C LYS A 53 65.19 -4.08 22.48
N ALA A 54 65.11 -4.87 21.42
CA ALA A 54 66.14 -5.13 20.39
C ALA A 54 67.36 -5.98 20.82
N ASN A 55 67.95 -5.75 21.99
CA ASN A 55 69.10 -6.54 22.48
C ASN A 55 69.21 -6.49 24.03
N PRO A 56 70.05 -7.34 24.68
CA PRO A 56 70.16 -7.42 26.15
C PRO A 56 70.49 -6.12 26.87
N ASP A 57 71.12 -5.14 26.21
CA ASP A 57 71.43 -3.82 26.77
C ASP A 57 70.66 -2.69 26.05
N GLY A 58 69.60 -3.03 25.32
CA GLY A 58 68.78 -2.09 24.58
C GLY A 58 67.90 -1.20 25.47
N THR A 59 67.04 -0.40 24.82
CA THR A 59 66.17 0.57 25.50
C THR A 59 65.23 -0.11 26.48
N ILE A 60 65.13 0.43 27.70
CA ILE A 60 64.18 -0.01 28.72
C ILE A 60 62.78 0.48 28.30
N MET A 61 61.88 -0.48 28.08
CA MET A 61 60.48 -0.22 27.72
C MET A 61 59.55 -0.31 28.93
N PHE A 62 59.97 -1.02 29.97
CA PHE A 62 59.21 -1.20 31.21
C PHE A 62 60.15 -1.51 32.37
N GLU A 63 59.84 -0.99 33.55
CA GLU A 63 60.56 -1.25 34.80
C GLU A 63 59.57 -1.36 35.95
N GLU A 64 59.73 -2.37 36.80
CA GLU A 64 58.99 -2.51 38.06
C GLU A 64 59.83 -3.16 39.16
N THR A 65 59.39 -2.98 40.41
CA THR A 65 60.01 -3.57 41.59
C THR A 65 59.02 -4.39 42.40
N HIS A 66 59.52 -5.46 43.03
CA HIS A 66 58.78 -6.36 43.91
C HIS A 66 59.58 -6.66 45.18
N ASP A 67 58.88 -6.80 46.31
CA ASP A 67 59.41 -7.39 47.54
C ASP A 67 58.80 -8.78 47.70
N VAL A 68 59.64 -9.82 47.71
CA VAL A 68 59.18 -11.22 47.60
C VAL A 68 59.81 -12.08 48.68
N LEU A 69 59.00 -12.90 49.34
CA LEU A 69 59.47 -13.94 50.25
C LEU A 69 59.82 -15.20 49.45
N THR A 70 61.08 -15.65 49.49
CA THR A 70 61.48 -16.91 48.85
C THR A 70 60.96 -18.12 49.63
N ASN A 71 60.75 -19.25 48.97
CA ASN A 71 60.42 -20.51 49.66
C ASN A 71 61.67 -21.29 50.10
N ARG A 72 61.48 -22.48 50.70
CA ARG A 72 62.55 -23.41 51.14
C ARG A 72 63.50 -23.88 50.03
N ASN A 73 63.13 -23.69 48.76
CA ASN A 73 63.98 -24.01 47.61
C ASN A 73 64.65 -22.75 47.04
N GLY A 74 64.57 -21.60 47.73
CA GLY A 74 65.05 -20.32 47.25
C GLY A 74 64.27 -19.75 46.07
N LEU A 75 63.07 -20.26 45.80
CA LEU A 75 62.24 -19.83 44.68
C LEU A 75 61.48 -18.55 45.04
N ALA A 76 61.65 -17.51 44.23
CA ALA A 76 60.80 -16.34 44.17
C ALA A 76 59.78 -16.50 43.02
N SER A 77 58.50 -16.19 43.28
CA SER A 77 57.42 -16.24 42.29
C SER A 77 56.69 -14.91 42.26
N ILE A 78 56.58 -14.29 41.10
CA ILE A 78 55.90 -13.00 40.90
C ILE A 78 55.02 -13.02 39.64
N GLU A 79 54.12 -12.05 39.55
CA GLU A 79 53.42 -11.70 38.32
C GLU A 79 53.94 -10.35 37.82
N ILE A 80 54.71 -10.38 36.74
CA ILE A 80 55.22 -9.16 36.12
C ILE A 80 54.06 -8.34 35.57
N GLY A 81 54.06 -7.04 35.84
CA GLY A 81 52.96 -6.11 35.53
C GLY A 81 52.08 -5.78 36.73
N THR A 82 52.31 -6.41 37.89
CA THR A 82 51.61 -6.11 39.15
C THR A 82 52.48 -5.41 40.19
N GLY A 83 53.77 -5.21 39.90
CA GLY A 83 54.71 -4.57 40.81
C GLY A 83 54.60 -3.04 40.83
N SER A 84 55.43 -2.42 41.65
CA SER A 84 55.57 -0.96 41.67
C SER A 84 56.36 -0.54 40.44
N SER A 85 55.67 -0.07 39.40
CA SER A 85 56.28 0.34 38.14
C SER A 85 56.82 1.77 38.17
N ALA A 86 57.92 2.01 37.46
CA ALA A 86 58.48 3.32 37.22
C ALA A 86 58.42 3.63 35.72
N GLY A 87 57.29 4.14 35.23
CA GLY A 87 57.11 4.48 33.81
C GLY A 87 55.70 4.20 33.28
N SER A 88 55.60 3.92 31.99
CA SER A 88 54.36 3.49 31.35
C SER A 88 54.03 2.04 31.78
N GLY A 89 52.75 1.76 32.06
CA GLY A 89 52.32 0.45 32.57
C GLY A 89 52.59 -0.70 31.59
N PHE A 90 52.49 -1.95 32.07
CA PHE A 90 52.81 -3.15 31.28
C PHE A 90 52.01 -3.26 29.97
N GLY A 91 50.74 -2.83 29.95
CA GLY A 91 49.90 -2.78 28.75
C GLY A 91 50.36 -1.82 27.64
N SER A 92 51.28 -0.90 27.93
CA SER A 92 51.81 0.05 26.94
C SER A 92 52.89 -0.53 26.03
N ILE A 93 53.36 -1.75 26.30
CA ILE A 93 54.42 -2.39 25.52
C ILE A 93 53.82 -2.91 24.20
N ASP A 94 54.29 -2.40 23.07
CA ASP A 94 53.94 -2.92 21.75
C ASP A 94 54.72 -4.21 21.45
N TRP A 95 54.18 -5.35 21.88
CA TRP A 95 54.80 -6.67 21.70
C TRP A 95 55.03 -7.08 20.23
N SER A 96 54.44 -6.37 19.25
CA SER A 96 54.66 -6.64 17.82
C SER A 96 56.07 -6.23 17.34
N GLN A 97 56.75 -5.36 18.10
CA GLN A 97 58.02 -4.74 17.70
C GLN A 97 59.25 -5.44 18.30
N GLY A 98 59.14 -6.73 18.64
CA GLY A 98 60.22 -7.52 19.23
C GLY A 98 61.49 -7.59 18.37
N PRO A 99 62.60 -8.15 18.90
CA PRO A 99 62.69 -8.97 20.11
C PRO A 99 62.73 -8.17 21.41
N TYR A 100 62.30 -8.82 22.50
CA TYR A 100 62.31 -8.28 23.85
C TYR A 100 63.14 -9.16 24.80
N PHE A 101 63.79 -8.53 25.78
CA PHE A 101 64.63 -9.18 26.78
C PHE A 101 64.14 -8.81 28.17
N ILE A 102 64.10 -9.79 29.07
CA ILE A 102 63.85 -9.57 30.49
C ILE A 102 65.18 -9.51 31.22
N GLU A 103 65.43 -8.39 31.90
CA GLU A 103 66.51 -8.22 32.85
C GLU A 103 65.95 -8.32 34.27
N THR A 104 66.52 -9.20 35.08
CA THR A 104 66.22 -9.34 36.50
C THR A 104 67.41 -8.88 37.33
N ARG A 105 67.11 -8.03 38.30
CA ARG A 105 68.04 -7.53 39.31
C ARG A 105 67.56 -7.95 40.69
N ILE A 106 68.46 -8.48 41.51
CA ILE A 106 68.11 -9.04 42.82
C ILE A 106 68.99 -8.46 43.92
N ASP A 107 68.36 -8.06 45.02
CA ASP A 107 68.99 -7.81 46.32
C ASP A 107 68.65 -8.98 47.27
N PRO A 108 69.59 -9.92 47.50
CA PRO A 108 69.38 -11.08 48.36
C PRO A 108 69.07 -10.74 49.81
N ASN A 109 69.43 -9.53 50.29
CA ASN A 109 69.19 -9.10 51.66
C ASN A 109 67.88 -8.30 51.81
N GLY A 110 67.15 -8.10 50.72
CA GLY A 110 66.00 -7.20 50.65
C GLY A 110 66.41 -5.74 50.49
N GLY A 111 65.56 -4.96 49.82
CA GLY A 111 65.82 -3.56 49.52
C GLY A 111 66.19 -3.32 48.04
N SER A 112 67.01 -2.29 47.78
CA SER A 112 67.28 -1.79 46.43
C SER A 112 68.76 -1.84 46.01
N ASN A 113 69.61 -2.52 46.78
CA ASN A 113 71.03 -2.70 46.46
C ASN A 113 71.23 -3.95 45.61
N TYR A 114 70.69 -3.90 44.39
CA TYR A 114 70.70 -5.06 43.49
C TYR A 114 72.13 -5.46 43.09
N SER A 115 72.54 -6.64 43.54
CA SER A 115 73.90 -7.19 43.34
C SER A 115 73.95 -8.31 42.30
N VAL A 116 72.84 -9.01 42.08
CA VAL A 116 72.71 -10.07 41.08
C VAL A 116 71.97 -9.51 39.87
N ARG A 117 72.50 -9.73 38.65
CA ARG A 117 71.89 -9.31 37.38
C ARG A 117 71.87 -10.50 36.42
N GLY A 118 70.72 -10.75 35.80
CA GLY A 118 70.57 -11.72 34.71
C GLY A 118 69.71 -11.15 33.60
N THR A 119 70.01 -11.47 32.35
CA THR A 119 69.23 -11.03 31.19
C THR A 119 68.99 -12.20 30.25
N SER A 120 67.75 -12.39 29.82
CA SER A 120 67.35 -13.45 28.87
C SER A 120 66.32 -12.93 27.87
N GLU A 121 66.30 -13.49 26.67
CA GLU A 121 65.28 -13.18 25.67
C GLU A 121 63.90 -13.72 26.09
N ILE A 122 62.85 -12.94 25.83
CA ILE A 122 61.46 -13.37 26.01
C ILE A 122 61.03 -14.10 24.74
N LEU A 123 60.86 -15.42 24.84
CA LEU A 123 60.38 -16.25 23.73
C LEU A 123 58.86 -16.42 23.78
N SER A 124 58.24 -16.62 22.62
CA SER A 124 56.80 -16.87 22.52
C SER A 124 56.41 -18.18 23.24
N VAL A 125 55.30 -18.15 23.98
CA VAL A 125 54.68 -19.34 24.58
C VAL A 125 53.73 -20.03 23.58
N PRO A 126 53.40 -21.33 23.74
CA PRO A 126 52.55 -22.06 22.78
C PRO A 126 51.20 -21.39 22.46
N TYR A 127 50.53 -20.79 23.45
CA TYR A 127 49.28 -20.05 23.22
C TYR A 127 49.49 -18.79 22.37
N ALA A 128 50.60 -18.08 22.56
CA ALA A 128 50.97 -16.93 21.72
C ALA A 128 51.38 -17.34 20.29
N LEU A 129 51.97 -18.53 20.12
CA LEU A 129 52.24 -19.08 18.79
C LEU A 129 50.95 -19.40 18.01
N GLN A 130 49.88 -19.81 18.69
CA GLN A 130 48.56 -20.01 18.06
C GLN A 130 47.91 -18.70 17.60
N ALA A 131 48.23 -17.56 18.24
CA ALA A 131 47.80 -16.25 17.75
C ALA A 131 48.43 -15.90 16.39
N LYS A 132 49.55 -16.53 15.98
CA LYS A 132 50.13 -16.37 14.64
C LYS A 132 49.21 -16.85 13.51
N THR A 133 48.32 -17.80 13.79
CA THR A 133 47.29 -18.27 12.85
C THR A 133 46.09 -17.34 12.74
N ALA A 134 45.92 -16.41 13.69
CA ALA A 134 44.98 -15.30 13.55
C ALA A 134 45.67 -14.21 12.71
N ASN A 135 45.64 -14.37 11.39
CA ASN A 135 46.06 -13.33 10.46
C ASN A 135 45.06 -12.16 10.61
N ILE A 136 45.39 -11.18 11.44
CA ILE A 136 44.69 -9.89 11.39
C ILE A 136 45.19 -9.23 10.09
N LEU A 137 44.35 -9.23 9.06
CA LEU A 137 44.62 -8.45 7.85
C LEU A 137 44.47 -6.97 8.20
N ASN A 138 45.58 -6.30 8.48
CA ASN A 138 45.62 -4.84 8.55
C ASN A 138 46.02 -4.30 7.17
N GLY A 139 45.05 -3.79 6.40
CA GLY A 139 45.28 -3.16 5.09
C GLY A 139 44.12 -3.37 4.10
N THR A 140 44.23 -2.72 2.93
CA THR A 140 43.32 -2.95 1.80
C THR A 140 43.50 -4.37 1.29
N ILE A 141 42.44 -5.17 1.33
CA ILE A 141 42.40 -6.48 0.71
C ILE A 141 42.27 -6.28 -0.80
N ILE A 142 43.19 -6.86 -1.58
CA ILE A 142 43.03 -6.93 -3.04
C ILE A 142 42.41 -8.28 -3.41
N GLU A 143 41.60 -8.32 -4.48
CA GLU A 143 40.82 -9.50 -4.89
C GLU A 143 41.67 -10.79 -4.99
N SER A 144 42.93 -10.68 -5.43
CA SER A 144 43.84 -11.83 -5.52
C SER A 144 44.14 -12.51 -4.18
N GLN A 145 43.90 -11.84 -3.05
CA GLN A 145 44.13 -12.38 -1.71
C GLN A 145 42.92 -13.15 -1.16
N ILE A 146 41.75 -13.01 -1.79
CA ILE A 146 40.49 -13.63 -1.38
C ILE A 146 39.88 -14.50 -2.48
N SER A 147 40.69 -14.89 -3.47
CA SER A 147 40.25 -15.67 -4.63
C SER A 147 39.74 -17.08 -4.32
N ASN A 148 39.76 -17.47 -3.05
CA ASN A 148 39.24 -18.73 -2.53
C ASN A 148 37.87 -18.57 -1.83
N LEU A 149 37.31 -17.36 -1.76
CA LEU A 149 35.93 -17.11 -1.34
C LEU A 149 35.02 -17.15 -2.57
N ASP A 150 33.75 -17.49 -2.39
CA ASP A 150 32.75 -17.36 -3.46
C ASP A 150 32.42 -15.86 -3.65
N HIS A 151 32.18 -15.44 -4.89
CA HIS A 151 31.82 -14.06 -5.28
C HIS A 151 32.81 -12.98 -4.81
N TYR A 152 34.11 -13.18 -5.07
CA TYR A 152 35.19 -12.34 -4.54
C TYR A 152 35.62 -11.19 -5.46
N SER A 153 35.10 -11.14 -6.69
CA SER A 153 35.30 -10.02 -7.62
C SER A 153 33.98 -9.37 -8.02
N ASP A 154 34.01 -8.10 -8.42
CA ASP A 154 32.84 -7.37 -8.92
C ASP A 154 32.20 -8.09 -10.14
N MET A 155 33.00 -8.85 -10.90
CA MET A 155 32.53 -9.60 -12.07
C MET A 155 31.77 -10.88 -11.70
N ASP A 156 31.96 -11.38 -10.48
CA ASP A 156 31.25 -12.55 -9.95
C ASP A 156 29.87 -12.19 -9.37
N ILE A 157 29.51 -10.89 -9.36
CA ILE A 157 28.20 -10.37 -9.01
C ILE A 157 27.53 -9.84 -10.30
N ASN A 158 26.84 -10.72 -11.01
CA ASN A 158 26.18 -10.40 -12.28
C ASN A 158 24.64 -10.45 -12.19
N GLY A 159 24.12 -10.61 -10.98
CA GLY A 159 22.69 -10.70 -10.73
C GLY A 159 22.13 -12.10 -10.90
N GLU A 160 22.90 -13.09 -11.38
CA GLU A 160 22.47 -14.49 -11.53
C GLU A 160 22.75 -15.37 -10.32
N GLU A 161 23.14 -14.76 -9.19
CA GLU A 161 23.39 -15.47 -7.94
C GLU A 161 22.10 -16.08 -7.39
N VAL A 162 22.23 -17.20 -6.67
CA VAL A 162 21.09 -17.91 -6.06
C VAL A 162 20.30 -17.01 -5.10
N ALA A 163 20.95 -16.01 -4.48
CA ALA A 163 20.27 -15.03 -3.64
C ALA A 163 19.16 -14.24 -4.39
N PHE A 164 19.28 -14.13 -5.71
CA PHE A 164 18.33 -13.45 -6.60
C PHE A 164 17.43 -14.43 -7.37
N SER A 165 17.43 -15.73 -7.04
CA SER A 165 16.69 -16.78 -7.78
C SER A 165 15.17 -16.77 -7.58
N GLY A 166 14.61 -15.65 -7.13
CA GLY A 166 13.16 -15.42 -7.02
C GLY A 166 12.78 -13.96 -7.24
N TRP A 167 13.74 -13.13 -7.66
CA TRP A 167 13.45 -11.76 -8.09
C TRP A 167 12.99 -11.83 -9.54
N ASP A 168 11.93 -11.07 -9.85
CA ASP A 168 11.52 -10.91 -11.22
C ASP A 168 12.55 -10.05 -11.95
N LYS A 169 13.31 -10.68 -12.84
CA LYS A 169 14.37 -10.02 -13.64
C LYS A 169 13.90 -9.73 -15.06
N ASP A 170 12.66 -10.11 -15.35
CA ASP A 170 12.07 -10.19 -16.66
C ASP A 170 11.18 -8.96 -16.86
N ALA A 171 11.72 -7.92 -17.47
CA ALA A 171 10.93 -6.73 -17.83
C ALA A 171 9.84 -6.99 -18.90
N SER A 172 9.72 -8.23 -19.38
CA SER A 172 8.77 -8.64 -20.43
C SER A 172 7.51 -9.32 -19.90
N ASN A 173 7.49 -9.72 -18.63
CA ASN A 173 6.31 -10.23 -17.91
C ASN A 173 5.73 -9.19 -16.93
N ASP A 174 6.43 -8.06 -16.74
CA ASP A 174 5.95 -6.93 -15.93
C ASP A 174 4.58 -6.47 -16.43
N PHE A 175 3.69 -6.19 -15.49
CA PHE A 175 2.35 -5.71 -15.81
C PHE A 175 2.42 -4.30 -16.44
N SER A 176 2.07 -4.17 -17.73
CA SER A 176 2.24 -2.90 -18.45
C SER A 176 1.19 -1.83 -18.10
N GLY A 177 0.22 -2.17 -17.25
CA GLY A 177 -0.93 -1.32 -16.92
C GLY A 177 -2.03 -1.30 -17.98
N ASN A 178 -1.91 -2.12 -19.03
CA ASN A 178 -2.92 -2.25 -20.08
C ASN A 178 -4.00 -3.27 -19.67
N TYR A 179 -5.27 -2.93 -19.84
CA TYR A 179 -6.39 -3.82 -19.54
C TYR A 179 -6.29 -5.17 -20.26
N THR A 180 -5.69 -5.20 -21.45
CA THR A 180 -5.53 -6.43 -22.25
C THR A 180 -4.58 -7.46 -21.64
N ASP A 181 -3.77 -7.06 -20.65
CA ASP A 181 -2.77 -7.93 -20.02
C ASP A 181 -3.37 -8.76 -18.88
N LEU A 182 -4.62 -8.48 -18.50
CA LEU A 182 -5.31 -9.18 -17.43
C LEU A 182 -5.76 -10.58 -17.88
N GLU A 183 -5.49 -11.58 -17.06
CA GLU A 183 -6.03 -12.93 -17.23
C GLU A 183 -7.34 -13.11 -16.44
N GLU A 184 -8.13 -14.12 -16.81
CA GLU A 184 -9.41 -14.48 -16.15
C GLU A 184 -10.46 -13.36 -16.06
N ILE A 185 -10.42 -12.40 -16.99
CA ILE A 185 -11.36 -11.29 -17.01
C ILE A 185 -12.81 -11.81 -17.23
N PRO A 186 -13.80 -11.42 -16.41
CA PRO A 186 -15.19 -11.76 -16.64
C PRO A 186 -15.67 -11.32 -18.03
N SER A 187 -16.57 -12.08 -18.65
CA SER A 187 -17.19 -11.65 -19.91
C SER A 187 -18.08 -10.42 -19.69
N LEU A 188 -17.58 -9.25 -20.07
CA LEU A 188 -18.29 -7.97 -19.98
C LEU A 188 -18.96 -7.62 -21.31
N TYR A 189 -20.12 -6.96 -21.25
CA TYR A 189 -20.74 -6.34 -22.42
C TYR A 189 -20.30 -4.88 -22.51
N THR A 190 -19.76 -4.50 -23.68
CA THR A 190 -19.46 -3.09 -24.00
C THR A 190 -20.75 -2.29 -24.18
N THR A 191 -20.67 -0.97 -24.05
CA THR A 191 -21.78 -0.04 -24.37
C THR A 191 -22.38 -0.35 -25.75
N VAL A 192 -21.52 -0.52 -26.77
CA VAL A 192 -21.93 -0.87 -28.14
C VAL A 192 -22.74 -2.16 -28.22
N GLN A 193 -22.35 -3.21 -27.49
CA GLN A 193 -23.08 -4.49 -27.48
C GLN A 193 -24.42 -4.35 -26.76
N VAL A 194 -24.47 -3.62 -25.63
CA VAL A 194 -25.72 -3.34 -24.91
C VAL A 194 -26.67 -2.52 -25.77
N ASP A 195 -26.18 -1.47 -26.43
CA ASP A 195 -26.95 -0.64 -27.34
C ASP A 195 -27.49 -1.44 -28.52
N SER A 196 -26.69 -2.35 -29.07
CA SER A 196 -27.13 -3.25 -30.15
C SER A 196 -28.25 -4.18 -29.69
N ILE A 197 -28.18 -4.74 -28.48
CA ILE A 197 -29.23 -5.59 -27.89
C ILE A 197 -30.50 -4.79 -27.63
N LEU A 198 -30.36 -3.57 -27.09
CA LEU A 198 -31.48 -2.67 -26.85
C LEU A 198 -32.15 -2.26 -28.17
N LEU A 199 -31.38 -2.00 -29.21
CA LEU A 199 -31.88 -1.66 -30.54
C LEU A 199 -32.61 -2.85 -31.17
N ALA A 200 -32.06 -4.07 -31.08
CA ALA A 200 -32.70 -5.29 -31.55
C ALA A 200 -34.05 -5.53 -30.86
N ASN A 201 -34.10 -5.42 -29.53
CA ASN A 201 -35.33 -5.58 -28.75
C ASN A 201 -36.36 -4.47 -29.01
N ARG A 202 -35.91 -3.23 -29.31
CA ARG A 202 -36.81 -2.13 -29.74
C ARG A 202 -37.41 -2.38 -31.13
N THR A 203 -36.73 -3.14 -31.99
CA THR A 203 -37.20 -3.42 -33.36
C THR A 203 -38.34 -4.46 -33.39
N GLU A 204 -38.45 -5.32 -32.37
CA GLU A 204 -39.58 -6.26 -32.22
C GLU A 204 -40.88 -5.57 -31.74
N ALA A 205 -40.81 -4.35 -31.19
CA ALA A 205 -41.96 -3.52 -30.83
C ALA A 205 -42.39 -2.60 -32.00
N LYS A 206 -43.28 -3.10 -32.87
CA LYS A 206 -43.70 -2.46 -34.12
C LYS A 206 -44.18 -0.99 -34.00
N ASN A 207 -43.59 -0.15 -34.88
CA ASN A 207 -44.24 0.82 -35.77
C ASN A 207 -44.40 2.33 -35.47
N TYR A 208 -43.59 3.01 -34.62
CA TYR A 208 -43.48 4.49 -34.71
C TYR A 208 -42.14 5.10 -34.23
N ILE A 209 -41.05 4.34 -34.16
CA ILE A 209 -39.76 4.88 -33.69
C ILE A 209 -38.94 5.38 -34.89
N GLN A 210 -38.65 6.68 -34.91
CA GLN A 210 -37.73 7.29 -35.87
C GLN A 210 -36.31 7.29 -35.27
N SER A 211 -35.31 6.92 -36.06
CA SER A 211 -33.90 6.81 -35.66
C SER A 211 -33.13 8.02 -36.17
N LEU A 212 -32.29 8.61 -35.31
CA LEU A 212 -31.37 9.68 -35.70
C LEU A 212 -30.00 9.07 -36.04
N SER A 213 -29.47 9.32 -37.24
CA SER A 213 -28.15 8.85 -37.67
C SER A 213 -27.29 10.00 -38.18
N LEU A 214 -25.97 9.88 -38.02
CA LEU A 214 -24.97 10.79 -38.57
C LEU A 214 -24.17 10.05 -39.64
N GLU A 215 -24.35 10.43 -40.90
CA GLU A 215 -23.61 9.88 -42.05
C GLU A 215 -23.03 11.05 -42.85
N ASP A 216 -21.74 10.99 -43.17
CA ASP A 216 -21.04 11.98 -44.02
C ASP A 216 -21.36 13.45 -43.65
N LYS A 217 -21.25 13.79 -42.36
CA LYS A 217 -21.55 15.12 -41.80
C LYS A 217 -23.01 15.57 -41.98
N LYS A 218 -23.96 14.66 -42.18
CA LYS A 218 -25.39 14.94 -42.19
C LYS A 218 -26.09 14.21 -41.07
N LEU A 219 -26.86 14.96 -40.27
CA LEU A 219 -27.73 14.42 -39.24
C LEU A 219 -29.11 14.13 -39.86
N ILE A 220 -29.53 12.86 -39.84
CA ILE A 220 -30.70 12.34 -40.56
C ILE A 220 -31.68 11.71 -39.57
N ILE A 221 -32.98 11.99 -39.69
CA ILE A 221 -34.03 11.26 -38.96
C ILE A 221 -34.76 10.29 -39.91
N SER A 222 -34.91 9.02 -39.51
CA SER A 222 -35.50 8.01 -40.39
C SER A 222 -36.97 8.31 -40.70
N GLY A 223 -37.28 8.40 -41.99
CA GLY A 223 -38.59 8.81 -42.49
C GLY A 223 -38.90 10.31 -42.41
N GLY A 224 -37.92 11.16 -42.04
CA GLY A 224 -38.08 12.61 -41.95
C GLY A 224 -36.96 13.42 -42.63
N ASN A 225 -36.65 14.59 -42.09
CA ASN A 225 -35.70 15.56 -42.66
C ASN A 225 -34.22 15.23 -42.34
N SER A 226 -33.31 15.93 -43.01
CA SER A 226 -31.87 15.92 -42.68
C SER A 226 -31.34 17.34 -42.53
N ILE A 227 -30.31 17.52 -41.70
CA ILE A 227 -29.55 18.76 -41.53
C ILE A 227 -28.09 18.48 -41.89
N SER A 228 -27.50 19.32 -42.73
CA SER A 228 -26.08 19.24 -43.07
C SER A 228 -25.23 20.03 -42.07
N LEU A 229 -24.16 19.39 -41.59
CA LEU A 229 -23.14 19.98 -40.72
C LEU A 229 -21.88 20.34 -41.52
N GLU A 230 -21.92 20.33 -42.86
CA GLU A 230 -20.78 20.69 -43.72
C GLU A 230 -20.24 22.11 -43.49
N SER A 231 -20.97 22.97 -42.79
CA SER A 231 -20.58 24.34 -42.44
C SER A 231 -20.36 24.57 -40.94
N TRP A 232 -20.42 23.50 -40.13
CA TRP A 232 -20.02 23.56 -38.73
C TRP A 232 -18.56 23.18 -38.64
N ASP A 233 -17.79 24.16 -38.15
CA ASP A 233 -16.34 24.11 -37.99
C ASP A 233 -15.55 24.08 -39.31
N ALA A 234 -15.41 25.26 -39.91
CA ALA A 234 -14.65 25.48 -41.13
C ALA A 234 -13.36 26.28 -40.88
N ASP A 235 -12.98 26.45 -39.61
CA ASP A 235 -11.83 27.23 -39.19
C ASP A 235 -10.84 26.34 -38.43
N ASP A 236 -9.99 25.60 -39.17
CA ASP A 236 -8.91 24.79 -38.61
C ASP A 236 -7.83 25.63 -37.87
N SER A 237 -8.04 26.93 -37.63
CA SER A 237 -7.04 27.84 -37.05
C SER A 237 -7.02 27.88 -35.52
N ASP A 238 -8.05 27.36 -34.84
CA ASP A 238 -8.08 27.19 -33.39
C ASP A 238 -7.89 25.73 -32.92
N ASP A 239 -7.72 24.81 -33.88
CA ASP A 239 -7.38 23.42 -33.61
C ASP A 239 -5.94 23.27 -33.06
N PHE A 240 -5.81 22.51 -31.98
CA PHE A 240 -4.51 22.20 -31.40
C PHE A 240 -3.75 21.20 -32.29
N SER A 241 -2.75 21.68 -33.02
CA SER A 241 -1.94 20.91 -33.98
C SER A 241 -1.06 19.79 -33.40
N GLY A 242 -0.98 19.66 -32.07
CA GLY A 242 -0.09 18.71 -31.40
C GLY A 242 1.39 19.11 -31.37
N ASP A 243 1.78 20.25 -31.95
CA ASP A 243 3.14 20.79 -31.84
C ASP A 243 3.38 21.40 -30.45
N TYR A 244 4.32 20.83 -29.70
CA TYR A 244 4.73 21.32 -28.39
C TYR A 244 5.17 22.79 -28.41
N ASN A 245 5.73 23.27 -29.52
CA ASN A 245 6.20 24.65 -29.66
C ASN A 245 5.04 25.66 -29.83
N ALA A 246 3.81 25.21 -30.06
CA ALA A 246 2.64 26.05 -30.20
C ALA A 246 1.98 26.41 -28.84
N LEU A 247 2.50 25.90 -27.71
CA LEU A 247 1.99 26.16 -26.37
C LEU A 247 2.45 27.53 -25.84
N PHE A 248 1.53 28.29 -25.24
CA PHE A 248 1.84 29.55 -24.54
C PHE A 248 2.03 29.30 -23.03
N ASN A 249 2.84 30.12 -22.35
CA ASN A 249 3.17 30.02 -20.91
C ASN A 249 3.92 28.74 -20.48
N ILE A 250 4.77 28.18 -21.34
CA ILE A 250 5.61 27.03 -20.99
C ILE A 250 6.66 27.45 -19.94
N PRO A 251 6.81 26.75 -18.80
CA PRO A 251 7.87 27.01 -17.82
C PRO A 251 9.26 26.73 -18.41
N LYS A 252 10.28 27.43 -17.91
CA LYS A 252 11.66 27.28 -18.40
C LYS A 252 12.25 25.95 -17.91
N LEU A 253 12.50 25.02 -18.84
CA LEU A 253 13.08 23.69 -18.57
C LEU A 253 14.59 23.67 -18.89
N TYR A 254 15.37 22.87 -18.15
CA TYR A 254 16.77 22.57 -18.49
C TYR A 254 16.85 21.48 -19.55
N THR A 255 17.77 21.62 -20.50
CA THR A 255 18.07 20.59 -21.51
C THR A 255 18.94 19.48 -20.90
N LYS A 256 18.89 18.27 -21.47
CA LYS A 256 19.71 17.13 -21.04
C LYS A 256 21.20 17.48 -20.98
N ASP A 257 21.72 18.16 -22.00
CA ASP A 257 23.12 18.60 -22.07
C ASP A 257 23.48 19.62 -20.97
N GLN A 258 22.53 20.46 -20.55
CA GLN A 258 22.72 21.41 -19.44
C GLN A 258 22.76 20.69 -18.09
N VAL A 259 22.00 19.61 -17.92
CA VAL A 259 22.05 18.77 -16.72
C VAL A 259 23.34 17.95 -16.69
N ASP A 260 23.75 17.38 -17.83
CA ASP A 260 24.98 16.59 -17.94
C ASP A 260 26.23 17.44 -17.71
N SER A 261 26.18 18.74 -18.04
CA SER A 261 27.26 19.70 -17.74
C SER A 261 27.33 20.13 -16.27
N LEU A 262 26.25 19.98 -15.50
CA LEU A 262 26.21 20.28 -14.06
C LEU A 262 26.75 19.12 -13.20
N LEU A 263 26.93 17.93 -13.78
CA LEU A 263 27.32 16.69 -13.08
C LEU A 263 28.83 16.40 -13.09
N VAL A 264 29.65 17.24 -13.71
CA VAL A 264 31.11 17.04 -13.70
C VAL A 264 31.73 17.66 -12.44
N VAL A 265 31.77 16.89 -11.36
CA VAL A 265 32.56 17.21 -10.16
C VAL A 265 33.86 16.41 -10.19
N ASN A 266 34.99 17.11 -10.29
CA ASN A 266 36.32 16.53 -10.09
C ASN A 266 36.52 16.18 -8.61
N ALA A 267 36.71 14.90 -8.28
CA ALA A 267 37.10 14.45 -6.95
C ALA A 267 38.56 13.95 -6.97
N GLY A 268 39.48 14.83 -6.56
CA GLY A 268 40.79 14.43 -6.07
C GLY A 268 40.77 14.45 -4.54
N GLY A 269 41.02 13.32 -3.89
CA GLY A 269 41.11 13.22 -2.44
C GLY A 269 41.51 11.81 -1.99
N GLU A 270 42.49 11.73 -1.10
CA GLU A 270 43.06 10.50 -0.54
C GLU A 270 41.99 9.67 0.18
N GLY A 271 42.00 8.35 -0.04
CA GLY A 271 40.94 7.43 0.36
C GLY A 271 40.85 7.24 1.88
N ILE A 272 39.76 7.73 2.46
CA ILE A 272 39.29 7.37 3.80
C ILE A 272 38.49 6.06 3.66
N ILE A 273 38.74 5.07 4.53
CA ILE A 273 37.95 3.83 4.60
C ILE A 273 36.53 4.20 5.07
N GLN A 274 35.53 3.84 4.26
CA GLN A 274 34.12 4.04 4.58
C GLN A 274 33.41 2.68 4.54
N ASN A 275 32.80 2.27 5.64
CA ASN A 275 32.03 1.02 5.73
C ASN A 275 30.63 1.26 5.17
N LEU A 276 30.21 0.40 4.24
CA LEU A 276 28.85 0.38 3.74
C LEU A 276 28.00 -0.52 4.66
N GLU A 277 26.99 0.05 5.31
CA GLU A 277 26.09 -0.65 6.22
C GLU A 277 24.65 -0.46 5.77
N LEU A 278 23.87 -1.55 5.74
CA LEU A 278 22.43 -1.53 5.50
C LEU A 278 21.72 -1.83 6.82
N ASN A 279 20.99 -0.83 7.34
CA ASN A 279 20.17 -0.97 8.54
C ASN A 279 18.72 -0.69 8.16
N ASP A 280 17.87 -1.71 8.26
CA ASP A 280 16.49 -1.69 7.78
C ASP A 280 16.38 -1.16 6.33
N ASN A 281 15.90 0.06 6.16
CA ASN A 281 15.69 0.72 4.86
C ASN A 281 16.73 1.81 4.58
N GLU A 282 17.86 1.91 5.29
CA GLU A 282 18.87 2.97 5.03
C GLU A 282 20.24 2.35 4.78
N LEU A 283 20.83 2.68 3.62
CA LEU A 283 22.18 2.29 3.24
C LEU A 283 23.11 3.49 3.42
N GLN A 284 24.11 3.32 4.27
CA GLN A 284 24.97 4.39 4.71
C GLN A 284 26.44 4.03 4.54
N ILE A 285 27.26 5.03 4.19
CA ILE A 285 28.72 4.90 4.21
C ILE A 285 29.28 5.58 5.45
N SER A 286 30.18 4.92 6.18
CA SER A 286 30.70 5.47 7.44
C SER A 286 31.47 6.77 7.19
N GLY A 287 30.97 7.88 7.74
CA GLY A 287 31.57 9.21 7.57
C GLY A 287 31.21 9.92 6.26
N GLY A 288 30.26 9.39 5.48
CA GLY A 288 29.74 10.01 4.27
C GLY A 288 28.22 10.08 4.24
N ASN A 289 27.65 10.00 3.05
CA ASN A 289 26.20 10.13 2.84
C ASN A 289 25.46 8.84 3.21
N SER A 290 24.21 8.98 3.63
CA SER A 290 23.25 7.89 3.66
C SER A 290 22.21 8.07 2.56
N ILE A 291 21.74 6.97 2.01
CA ILE A 291 20.59 6.93 1.12
C ILE A 291 19.53 6.05 1.78
N THR A 292 18.36 6.62 2.00
CA THR A 292 17.22 5.87 2.53
C THR A 292 16.41 5.29 1.38
N PHE A 293 16.12 4.01 1.48
CA PHE A 293 15.12 3.26 0.73
C PHE A 293 13.70 3.47 1.28
N GLU A 294 13.48 4.33 2.29
CA GLU A 294 12.13 4.69 2.72
C GLU A 294 11.24 5.16 1.55
N ASN A 295 11.86 5.62 0.45
CA ASN A 295 11.20 6.03 -0.78
C ASN A 295 11.64 5.23 -2.03
N TRP A 296 12.43 4.18 -1.89
CA TRP A 296 12.88 3.39 -3.03
C TRP A 296 11.81 2.33 -3.27
N ASP A 297 11.11 2.47 -4.40
CA ASP A 297 9.76 1.97 -4.62
C ASP A 297 8.64 2.78 -3.92
N SER A 298 8.82 4.11 -3.81
CA SER A 298 7.70 5.03 -3.54
C SER A 298 7.11 5.65 -4.79
N ASN A 299 7.49 5.14 -5.97
CA ASN A 299 6.82 5.50 -7.20
C ASN A 299 5.47 4.77 -7.26
N VAL A 300 4.55 5.13 -6.37
CA VAL A 300 3.13 4.76 -6.48
C VAL A 300 2.51 5.15 -7.84
N ASN A 301 3.24 5.83 -8.73
CA ASN A 301 2.78 6.16 -10.08
C ASN A 301 3.13 5.08 -11.13
N ASP A 302 4.01 4.11 -10.86
CA ASP A 302 4.19 2.91 -11.73
C ASP A 302 3.62 1.63 -11.11
N ASP A 303 3.44 1.60 -9.79
CA ASP A 303 2.64 0.57 -9.13
C ASP A 303 1.17 0.63 -9.57
N PHE A 304 0.62 -0.52 -9.95
CA PHE A 304 -0.81 -0.64 -10.14
C PHE A 304 -1.51 -0.61 -8.77
N ASP A 305 -2.25 0.46 -8.50
CA ASP A 305 -3.02 0.70 -7.27
C ASP A 305 -4.15 -0.31 -7.00
N GLY A 306 -4.39 -1.22 -7.95
CA GLY A 306 -5.48 -2.20 -7.90
C GLY A 306 -6.85 -1.60 -8.23
N GLU A 307 -6.93 -0.31 -8.52
CA GLU A 307 -8.17 0.35 -8.93
C GLU A 307 -8.42 0.14 -10.42
N TYR A 308 -9.61 -0.37 -10.74
CA TYR A 308 -10.03 -0.55 -12.13
C TYR A 308 -9.97 0.74 -12.95
N ALA A 309 -10.19 1.90 -12.31
CA ALA A 309 -10.16 3.22 -12.93
C ALA A 309 -8.76 3.63 -13.42
N SER A 310 -7.70 3.00 -12.90
CA SER A 310 -6.31 3.33 -13.20
C SER A 310 -5.77 2.55 -14.41
N LEU A 311 -6.56 1.65 -14.99
CA LEU A 311 -6.20 0.88 -16.19
C LEU A 311 -6.27 1.73 -17.46
N LYS A 312 -5.24 1.61 -18.31
CA LYS A 312 -5.22 2.24 -19.64
C LYS A 312 -6.01 1.38 -20.63
N ASN A 313 -6.60 2.04 -21.64
CA ASN A 313 -7.38 1.41 -22.72
C ASN A 313 -8.59 0.57 -22.24
N MET A 314 -9.23 0.97 -21.14
CA MET A 314 -10.43 0.29 -20.67
C MET A 314 -11.58 0.44 -21.69
N PRO A 315 -12.36 -0.63 -21.95
CA PRO A 315 -13.58 -0.50 -22.73
C PRO A 315 -14.62 0.31 -21.96
N GLU A 316 -15.40 1.11 -22.68
CA GLU A 316 -16.53 1.82 -22.10
C GLU A 316 -17.64 0.80 -21.73
N ILE A 317 -18.00 0.75 -20.45
CA ILE A 317 -18.97 -0.19 -19.87
C ILE A 317 -20.05 0.57 -19.11
N TYR A 318 -21.29 0.05 -19.13
CA TYR A 318 -22.34 0.57 -18.26
C TYR A 318 -22.13 0.11 -16.83
N THR A 319 -22.29 1.02 -15.88
CA THR A 319 -22.41 0.67 -14.48
C THR A 319 -23.73 -0.06 -14.21
N LYS A 320 -23.77 -0.83 -13.12
CA LYS A 320 -25.01 -1.49 -12.67
C LYS A 320 -26.17 -0.49 -12.49
N SER A 321 -25.87 0.70 -11.95
CA SER A 321 -26.88 1.74 -11.74
C SER A 321 -27.48 2.22 -13.05
N GLU A 322 -26.66 2.42 -14.08
CA GLU A 322 -27.14 2.85 -15.40
C GLU A 322 -28.00 1.79 -16.06
N ILE A 323 -27.60 0.51 -15.98
CA ILE A 323 -28.42 -0.61 -16.46
C ILE A 323 -29.77 -0.69 -15.72
N ASP A 324 -29.77 -0.53 -14.39
CA ASP A 324 -30.99 -0.55 -13.59
C ASP A 324 -31.90 0.65 -13.92
N SER A 325 -31.33 1.83 -14.18
CA SER A 325 -32.08 3.01 -14.66
C SER A 325 -32.68 2.79 -16.04
N ILE A 326 -31.91 2.27 -17.01
CA ILE A 326 -32.41 1.93 -18.36
C ILE A 326 -33.55 0.91 -18.27
N ARG A 327 -33.38 -0.12 -17.44
CA ARG A 327 -34.42 -1.14 -17.21
C ARG A 327 -35.70 -0.53 -16.65
N THR A 328 -35.58 0.33 -15.65
CA THR A 328 -36.73 1.00 -15.02
C THR A 328 -37.47 1.86 -16.03
N ALA A 329 -36.76 2.70 -16.79
CA ALA A 329 -37.35 3.53 -17.83
C ALA A 329 -38.05 2.69 -18.92
N LEU A 330 -37.47 1.55 -19.31
CA LEU A 330 -38.08 0.63 -20.26
C LEU A 330 -39.38 0.03 -19.69
N VAL A 331 -39.37 -0.45 -18.45
CA VAL A 331 -40.54 -1.02 -17.78
C VAL A 331 -41.65 0.01 -17.64
N ASP A 332 -41.33 1.25 -17.26
CA ASP A 332 -42.29 2.34 -17.14
C ASP A 332 -42.91 2.67 -18.50
N SER A 333 -42.09 2.78 -19.55
CA SER A 333 -42.58 3.02 -20.92
C SER A 333 -43.52 1.92 -21.41
N LEU A 334 -43.18 0.66 -21.15
CA LEU A 334 -44.02 -0.50 -21.49
C LEU A 334 -45.30 -0.54 -20.66
N SER A 335 -45.24 -0.19 -19.38
CA SER A 335 -46.42 -0.20 -18.49
C SER A 335 -47.50 0.79 -18.95
N SER A 336 -47.10 1.91 -19.55
CA SER A 336 -48.02 2.88 -20.15
C SER A 336 -48.71 2.39 -21.43
N LEU A 337 -48.16 1.36 -22.10
CA LEU A 337 -48.72 0.78 -23.33
C LEU A 337 -49.68 -0.39 -23.07
N PHE A 338 -49.63 -1.01 -21.89
CA PHE A 338 -50.53 -2.12 -21.56
C PHE A 338 -51.78 -1.60 -20.85
N TYR A 339 -52.90 -1.54 -21.57
CA TYR A 339 -54.22 -1.28 -20.99
C TYR A 339 -54.47 -2.21 -19.80
N LYS A 340 -54.53 -1.64 -18.60
CA LYS A 340 -54.88 -2.35 -17.37
C LYS A 340 -56.29 -2.95 -17.56
N LYS A 341 -56.44 -4.27 -17.44
CA LYS A 341 -57.76 -4.91 -17.47
C LYS A 341 -58.64 -4.27 -16.38
N SER A 342 -59.87 -3.92 -16.71
CA SER A 342 -60.83 -3.35 -15.76
C SER A 342 -61.08 -4.33 -14.63
N ASN A 343 -60.93 -3.89 -13.38
CA ASN A 343 -61.35 -4.63 -12.21
C ASN A 343 -62.86 -4.54 -12.03
N ILE A 344 -63.47 -5.54 -11.39
CA ILE A 344 -64.87 -5.51 -10.95
C ILE A 344 -64.89 -5.05 -9.50
N ILE A 345 -65.58 -3.94 -9.24
CA ILE A 345 -65.71 -3.30 -7.93
C ILE A 345 -67.16 -3.49 -7.45
N PRO A 346 -67.40 -4.34 -6.44
CA PRO A 346 -68.75 -4.52 -5.90
C PRO A 346 -69.27 -3.24 -5.23
N LEU A 347 -70.51 -2.86 -5.55
CA LEU A 347 -71.27 -1.84 -4.84
C LEU A 347 -72.37 -2.54 -4.04
N THR A 348 -72.08 -2.79 -2.76
CA THR A 348 -72.99 -3.46 -1.82
C THR A 348 -73.71 -2.48 -0.89
N SER A 349 -73.29 -1.21 -0.88
CA SER A 349 -73.90 -0.13 -0.14
C SER A 349 -73.67 1.21 -0.85
N SER A 350 -74.56 2.17 -0.59
CA SER A 350 -74.47 3.50 -1.22
C SER A 350 -73.20 4.24 -0.80
N ARG A 351 -72.47 4.83 -1.76
CA ARG A 351 -71.25 5.61 -1.52
C ARG A 351 -71.03 6.68 -2.58
N SER A 352 -70.08 7.58 -2.31
CA SER A 352 -69.59 8.51 -3.33
C SER A 352 -68.64 7.83 -4.31
N ILE A 353 -68.55 8.40 -5.51
CA ILE A 353 -67.53 8.06 -6.51
C ILE A 353 -66.12 8.26 -5.93
N GLY A 354 -65.19 7.37 -6.26
CA GLY A 354 -63.79 7.41 -5.82
C GLY A 354 -62.81 7.18 -6.96
N GLN A 355 -61.55 7.56 -6.76
CA GLN A 355 -60.49 7.44 -7.78
C GLN A 355 -60.29 6.00 -8.26
N SER A 356 -60.50 5.01 -7.40
CA SER A 356 -60.41 3.58 -7.76
C SER A 356 -61.45 3.14 -8.77
N ASP A 357 -62.54 3.89 -8.97
CA ASP A 357 -63.61 3.52 -9.88
C ASP A 357 -63.24 3.78 -11.35
N ILE A 358 -62.34 4.72 -11.59
CA ILE A 358 -61.95 5.18 -12.92
C ILE A 358 -61.29 4.04 -13.70
N GLY A 359 -61.78 3.79 -14.91
CA GLY A 359 -61.31 2.71 -15.78
C GLY A 359 -61.77 1.31 -15.37
N ASN A 360 -62.64 1.18 -14.36
CA ASN A 360 -63.12 -0.09 -13.81
C ASN A 360 -64.63 -0.26 -13.98
N THR A 361 -65.13 -1.46 -13.65
CA THR A 361 -66.56 -1.80 -13.65
C THR A 361 -67.11 -1.76 -12.23
N ILE A 362 -68.12 -0.94 -11.98
CA ILE A 362 -68.88 -0.95 -10.73
C ILE A 362 -70.05 -1.93 -10.88
N ALA A 363 -70.02 -3.01 -10.11
CA ALA A 363 -71.07 -4.03 -10.09
C ALA A 363 -71.96 -3.86 -8.84
N CYS A 364 -73.14 -3.28 -9.02
CA CYS A 364 -74.17 -3.15 -8.00
C CYS A 364 -74.85 -4.50 -7.77
N THR A 365 -74.59 -5.09 -6.60
CA THR A 365 -75.12 -6.40 -6.21
C THR A 365 -76.17 -6.31 -5.10
N ALA A 366 -76.39 -5.11 -4.56
CA ALA A 366 -77.48 -4.77 -3.65
C ALA A 366 -77.94 -3.35 -3.95
N SER A 367 -79.26 -3.11 -4.05
CA SER A 367 -79.79 -1.81 -4.49
C SER A 367 -79.17 -0.64 -3.74
N SER A 368 -78.43 0.20 -4.47
CA SER A 368 -77.50 1.19 -3.91
C SER A 368 -77.38 2.41 -4.80
N THR A 369 -76.94 3.52 -4.19
CA THR A 369 -76.68 4.79 -4.88
C THR A 369 -75.19 5.06 -4.98
N LEU A 370 -74.70 5.33 -6.20
CA LEU A 370 -73.39 5.92 -6.46
C LEU A 370 -73.54 7.44 -6.62
N THR A 371 -72.99 8.21 -5.69
CA THR A 371 -73.11 9.67 -5.69
C THR A 371 -71.93 10.32 -6.42
N LEU A 372 -72.20 11.06 -7.50
CA LEU A 372 -71.23 11.91 -8.18
C LEU A 372 -71.04 13.19 -7.39
N THR A 373 -69.82 13.40 -6.88
CA THR A 373 -69.46 14.57 -6.08
C THR A 373 -69.01 15.74 -6.95
N LYS A 374 -69.13 16.95 -6.39
CA LYS A 374 -68.58 18.16 -7.00
C LYS A 374 -67.05 18.15 -6.91
N ASN A 375 -66.38 18.67 -7.94
CA ASN A 375 -64.94 18.81 -8.07
C ASN A 375 -64.16 17.49 -7.98
N PHE A 376 -64.71 16.41 -8.55
CA PHE A 376 -64.02 15.14 -8.70
C PHE A 376 -62.99 15.21 -9.84
N ASN A 377 -61.90 15.94 -9.58
CA ASN A 377 -60.85 16.26 -10.56
C ASN A 377 -59.92 15.08 -10.83
N GLN A 378 -60.02 13.99 -10.06
CA GLN A 378 -59.25 12.78 -10.31
C GLN A 378 -59.67 12.04 -11.59
N MET A 379 -60.89 12.29 -12.10
CA MET A 379 -61.41 11.73 -13.34
C MET A 379 -61.28 12.77 -14.45
N GLU A 380 -60.40 12.51 -15.42
CA GLU A 380 -60.10 13.42 -16.52
C GLU A 380 -61.15 13.31 -17.64
N VAL A 381 -61.25 14.34 -18.48
CA VAL A 381 -62.19 14.32 -19.62
C VAL A 381 -61.85 13.17 -20.56
N GLY A 382 -62.82 12.30 -20.81
CA GLY A 382 -62.64 11.07 -21.59
C GLY A 382 -62.56 9.80 -20.76
N ASP A 383 -62.23 9.89 -19.47
CA ASP A 383 -62.26 8.75 -18.56
C ASP A 383 -63.66 8.14 -18.47
N ILE A 384 -63.68 6.82 -18.28
CA ILE A 384 -64.91 6.02 -18.23
C ILE A 384 -65.00 5.18 -16.96
N ILE A 385 -66.23 4.85 -16.58
CA ILE A 385 -66.57 3.86 -15.58
C ILE A 385 -67.69 3.00 -16.18
N ASN A 386 -67.50 1.69 -16.21
CA ASN A 386 -68.58 0.77 -16.60
C ASN A 386 -69.49 0.56 -15.39
N LEU A 387 -70.79 0.48 -15.63
CA LEU A 387 -71.80 0.33 -14.59
C LEU A 387 -72.57 -0.96 -14.85
N GLU A 388 -72.84 -1.73 -13.81
CA GLU A 388 -73.65 -2.94 -13.89
C GLU A 388 -74.58 -3.04 -12.68
N ALA A 389 -75.86 -3.31 -12.90
CA ALA A 389 -76.83 -3.68 -11.89
C ALA A 389 -77.16 -5.16 -12.03
N HIS A 390 -76.97 -5.94 -10.96
CA HIS A 390 -76.99 -7.41 -11.01
C HIS A 390 -78.20 -8.00 -10.29
N ASN A 391 -78.85 -8.97 -10.94
CA ASN A 391 -79.69 -9.98 -10.31
C ASN A 391 -80.78 -9.41 -9.38
N GLY A 392 -81.56 -8.44 -9.86
CA GLY A 392 -82.61 -7.84 -9.05
C GLY A 392 -82.20 -6.58 -8.28
N ALA A 393 -80.93 -6.15 -8.36
CA ALA A 393 -80.47 -4.92 -7.71
C ALA A 393 -80.73 -3.69 -8.59
N ASP A 394 -81.05 -2.57 -7.95
CA ASP A 394 -81.23 -1.28 -8.61
C ASP A 394 -80.02 -0.38 -8.32
N LEU A 395 -79.31 0.05 -9.35
CA LEU A 395 -78.24 1.05 -9.23
C LEU A 395 -78.80 2.44 -9.53
N THR A 396 -78.69 3.36 -8.58
CA THR A 396 -78.93 4.79 -8.83
C THR A 396 -77.61 5.53 -8.93
N VAL A 397 -77.34 6.22 -10.04
CA VAL A 397 -76.23 7.16 -10.16
C VAL A 397 -76.78 8.56 -9.95
N LYS A 398 -76.38 9.18 -8.83
CA LYS A 398 -76.96 10.43 -8.33
C LYS A 398 -75.99 11.60 -8.47
N ALA A 399 -76.42 12.67 -9.12
CA ALA A 399 -75.67 13.92 -9.15
C ALA A 399 -76.01 14.80 -7.93
N VAL A 400 -74.99 15.29 -7.21
CA VAL A 400 -75.21 16.37 -6.23
C VAL A 400 -75.49 17.69 -6.94
N SER A 401 -75.99 18.69 -6.21
CA SER A 401 -76.19 20.05 -6.75
C SER A 401 -74.89 20.63 -7.33
N GLY A 402 -74.98 21.25 -8.51
CA GLY A 402 -73.83 21.72 -9.28
C GLY A 402 -73.15 20.66 -10.15
N VAL A 403 -73.65 19.41 -10.18
CA VAL A 403 -73.19 18.34 -11.08
C VAL A 403 -74.27 18.05 -12.12
N LYS A 404 -73.87 17.92 -13.39
CA LYS A 404 -74.78 17.59 -14.50
C LYS A 404 -74.53 16.18 -15.02
N ILE A 405 -75.61 15.47 -15.28
CA ILE A 405 -75.62 14.21 -16.03
C ILE A 405 -76.48 14.42 -17.27
N ASN A 406 -75.96 14.09 -18.46
CA ASN A 406 -76.66 14.26 -19.74
C ASN A 406 -77.24 15.67 -19.91
N TYR A 407 -76.44 16.70 -19.60
CA TYR A 407 -76.78 18.12 -19.67
C TYR A 407 -77.85 18.60 -18.66
N VAL A 408 -78.30 17.74 -17.73
CA VAL A 408 -79.31 18.06 -16.71
C VAL A 408 -78.67 18.10 -15.32
N GLU A 409 -78.84 19.21 -14.61
CA GLU A 409 -78.33 19.37 -13.24
C GLU A 409 -79.16 18.56 -12.23
N GLY A 410 -78.49 17.84 -11.34
CA GLY A 410 -79.16 17.05 -10.29
C GLY A 410 -80.01 15.89 -10.80
N PHE A 411 -79.76 15.43 -12.03
CA PHE A 411 -80.41 14.25 -12.60
C PHE A 411 -79.91 12.97 -11.94
N ASP A 412 -80.83 12.07 -11.63
CA ASP A 412 -80.55 10.72 -11.14
C ASP A 412 -80.78 9.73 -12.29
N ALA A 413 -79.74 8.98 -12.66
CA ALA A 413 -79.84 7.88 -13.62
C ALA A 413 -80.07 6.57 -12.86
N LYS A 414 -80.91 5.68 -13.40
CA LYS A 414 -81.27 4.42 -12.75
C LYS A 414 -80.98 3.24 -13.67
N PHE A 415 -80.50 2.15 -13.10
CA PHE A 415 -80.30 0.89 -13.80
C PHE A 415 -81.01 -0.17 -12.98
N ASP A 416 -82.24 -0.48 -13.39
CA ASP A 416 -83.07 -1.50 -12.74
C ASP A 416 -82.76 -2.85 -13.42
N SER A 417 -82.49 -3.87 -12.60
CA SER A 417 -82.20 -5.23 -13.06
C SER A 417 -83.27 -6.19 -12.58
N ASP A 418 -83.76 -7.07 -13.46
CA ASP A 418 -84.63 -8.18 -13.07
C ASP A 418 -83.81 -9.34 -12.48
N PRO A 419 -84.39 -10.18 -11.59
CA PRO A 419 -83.74 -11.40 -11.12
C PRO A 419 -83.23 -12.27 -12.28
N GLY A 420 -81.98 -12.70 -12.22
CA GLY A 420 -81.31 -13.48 -13.26
C GLY A 420 -80.77 -12.67 -14.45
N THR A 421 -80.87 -11.35 -14.43
CA THR A 421 -80.35 -10.47 -15.49
C THR A 421 -79.23 -9.54 -14.99
N VAL A 422 -78.56 -8.86 -15.91
CA VAL A 422 -77.64 -7.76 -15.62
C VAL A 422 -77.99 -6.60 -16.54
N HIS A 423 -78.16 -5.40 -15.96
CA HIS A 423 -78.31 -4.16 -16.71
C HIS A 423 -76.97 -3.43 -16.71
N PHE A 424 -76.42 -3.13 -17.89
CA PHE A 424 -75.12 -2.48 -18.01
C PHE A 424 -75.22 -1.08 -18.60
N GLY A 425 -74.26 -0.24 -18.23
CA GLY A 425 -74.16 1.14 -18.68
C GLY A 425 -72.73 1.66 -18.66
N LEU A 426 -72.61 2.92 -19.06
CA LEU A 426 -71.34 3.63 -19.10
C LEU A 426 -71.52 5.02 -18.52
N LEU A 427 -70.62 5.43 -17.65
CA LEU A 427 -70.44 6.81 -17.21
C LEU A 427 -69.13 7.33 -17.81
N ARG A 428 -69.15 8.50 -18.44
CA ARG A 428 -67.96 9.17 -18.99
C ARG A 428 -67.88 10.61 -18.53
N LYS A 429 -66.67 11.07 -18.19
CA LYS A 429 -66.41 12.48 -17.90
C LYS A 429 -66.45 13.32 -19.17
N GLN A 430 -67.21 14.42 -19.18
CA GLN A 430 -67.32 15.32 -20.34
C GLN A 430 -66.67 16.69 -20.12
N GLY A 431 -66.71 17.20 -18.89
CA GLY A 431 -66.19 18.52 -18.53
C GLY A 431 -66.16 18.69 -17.01
N GLU A 432 -65.83 19.87 -16.50
CA GLU A 432 -65.84 20.13 -15.05
C GLU A 432 -67.25 19.92 -14.47
N ASN A 433 -67.40 19.00 -13.51
CA ASN A 433 -68.72 18.62 -12.94
C ASN A 433 -69.78 18.14 -13.96
N GLU A 434 -69.38 17.78 -15.18
CA GLU A 434 -70.27 17.30 -16.24
C GLU A 434 -69.93 15.86 -16.66
N TYR A 435 -70.97 15.04 -16.77
CA TYR A 435 -70.89 13.62 -17.12
C TYR A 435 -71.93 13.24 -18.17
N ILE A 436 -71.57 12.29 -19.04
CA ILE A 436 -72.52 11.59 -19.91
C ILE A 436 -72.73 10.19 -19.35
N ILE A 437 -73.98 9.77 -19.28
CA ILE A 437 -74.35 8.42 -18.88
C ILE A 437 -75.27 7.78 -19.92
N SER A 438 -75.06 6.50 -20.19
CA SER A 438 -75.87 5.71 -21.12
C SER A 438 -76.20 4.35 -20.54
N GLY A 439 -77.33 3.78 -20.98
CA GLY A 439 -77.82 2.47 -20.54
C GLY A 439 -78.75 2.52 -19.33
N GLN A 440 -79.14 3.72 -18.88
CA GLN A 440 -80.13 3.95 -17.82
C GLN A 440 -81.57 3.83 -18.31
#